data_AF-A0A945DTF2-F1
#
_entry.id   AF-A0A945DTF2-F1
#
_cell.length_a   1.000
_cell.length_b   1.000
_cell.length_c   1.000
_cell.angle_alpha   90.00
_cell.angle_beta   90.00
_cell.angle_gamma   90.00
#
_symmetry.space_group_name_H-M   'P 1'
#
loop_
_entity.id
_entity.type
_entity.pdbx_description
1 polymer ?
#
loop_
_entity_poly.entity_id
_entity_poly.type
_entity_poly.pdbx_seq_one_letter_code
_entity_poly.pdbx_strand_id
1 'polypeptide(L)'
;VLPFGDDQGDCAKAVAAELRKHEVRVKLDTTSDKIGARIRRAETDRVHTILLIGQREQEAGNLAVREHGKGDLGAKPRDEILAGLLNKIKTREGA
;
A
#
# COMPACT_ATOMS: atom_id res chain seq x y z
N VAL A 1 -2.72 2.08 -2.57
CA VAL A 1 -1.71 1.28 -3.28
C VAL A 1 -1.21 2.08 -4.47
N LEU A 2 0.09 2.29 -4.55
CA LEU A 2 0.79 3.10 -5.55
C LEU A 2 1.84 2.22 -6.28
N PRO A 3 1.53 1.68 -7.46
CA PRO A 3 2.51 1.00 -8.31
C PRO A 3 3.48 2.00 -8.97
N PHE A 4 4.76 1.69 -9.07
CA PHE A 4 5.74 2.61 -9.69
C PHE A 4 5.52 2.77 -11.21
N GLY A 5 4.95 1.77 -11.87
CA GLY A 5 4.60 1.74 -13.28
C GLY A 5 3.45 0.76 -13.58
N ASP A 6 3.11 0.63 -14.86
CA ASP A 6 1.96 -0.14 -15.32
C ASP A 6 2.10 -1.65 -15.09
N ASP A 7 3.31 -2.21 -15.19
CA ASP A 7 3.59 -3.63 -14.92
C ASP A 7 3.25 -4.06 -13.48
N GLN A 8 3.35 -3.14 -12.52
CA GLN A 8 2.98 -3.41 -11.13
C GLN A 8 1.47 -3.23 -10.88
N GLY A 9 0.72 -2.74 -11.88
CA GLY A 9 -0.69 -2.42 -11.79
C GLY A 9 -1.56 -3.63 -11.46
N ASP A 10 -1.30 -4.78 -12.06
CA ASP A 10 -2.08 -6.01 -11.78
C ASP A 10 -1.84 -6.53 -10.37
N CYS A 11 -0.59 -6.50 -9.90
CA CYS A 11 -0.25 -6.86 -8.53
C CYS A 11 -0.93 -5.89 -7.54
N ALA A 12 -0.91 -4.59 -7.85
CA ALA A 12 -1.57 -3.56 -7.05
C ALA A 12 -3.10 -3.74 -6.99
N LYS A 13 -3.73 -4.12 -8.10
CA LYS A 13 -5.16 -4.45 -8.18
C LYS A 13 -5.49 -5.67 -7.33
N ALA A 14 -4.68 -6.74 -7.39
CA ALA A 14 -4.89 -7.93 -6.60
C ALA A 14 -4.85 -7.63 -5.09
N VAL A 15 -3.81 -6.92 -4.64
CA VAL A 15 -3.67 -6.51 -3.23
C VAL A 15 -4.83 -5.61 -2.80
N ALA A 16 -5.21 -4.63 -3.63
CA ALA A 16 -6.34 -3.76 -3.34
C ALA A 16 -7.68 -4.55 -3.28
N ALA A 17 -7.88 -5.53 -4.14
CA ALA A 17 -9.06 -6.36 -4.14
C ALA A 17 -9.15 -7.23 -2.87
N GLU A 18 -8.04 -7.83 -2.44
CA GLU A 18 -8.02 -8.60 -1.18
C GLU A 18 -8.30 -7.72 0.04
N LEU A 19 -7.67 -6.56 0.13
CA LEU A 19 -7.96 -5.59 1.20
C LEU A 19 -9.44 -5.18 1.20
N ARG A 20 -10.04 -4.94 0.03
CA ARG A 20 -11.49 -4.65 -0.08
C ARG A 20 -12.37 -5.81 0.38
N LYS A 21 -12.00 -7.06 0.11
CA LYS A 21 -12.75 -8.23 0.60
C LYS A 21 -12.80 -8.29 2.12
N HIS A 22 -11.79 -7.74 2.78
CA HIS A 22 -11.72 -7.63 4.23
C HIS A 22 -12.28 -6.30 4.77
N GLU A 23 -13.15 -5.62 4.00
CA GLU A 23 -13.78 -4.34 4.35
C GLU A 23 -12.78 -3.20 4.62
N VAL A 24 -11.54 -3.34 4.15
CA VAL A 24 -10.51 -2.31 4.28
C VAL A 24 -10.70 -1.26 3.20
N ARG A 25 -10.76 0.02 3.62
CA ARG A 25 -10.79 1.15 2.69
C ARG A 25 -9.42 1.30 2.01
N VAL A 26 -9.36 0.89 0.75
CA VAL A 26 -8.15 1.01 -0.07
C VAL A 26 -8.45 1.73 -1.40
N LYS A 27 -7.60 2.70 -1.70
CA LYS A 27 -7.56 3.43 -2.96
C LYS A 27 -6.38 2.92 -3.78
N LEU A 28 -6.64 2.51 -5.01
CA LEU A 28 -5.63 2.17 -5.99
C LEU A 28 -5.42 3.40 -6.86
N ASP A 29 -4.18 3.89 -6.93
CA ASP A 29 -3.83 5.05 -7.76
C ASP A 29 -2.74 4.60 -8.75
N THR A 30 -3.19 4.27 -9.96
CA THR A 30 -2.36 3.85 -11.10
C THR A 30 -2.03 5.00 -12.03
N THR A 31 -2.16 6.26 -11.60
CA THR A 31 -1.84 7.39 -12.47
C THR A 31 -0.34 7.37 -12.77
N SER A 32 0.05 7.58 -14.04
CA SER A 32 1.45 7.62 -14.50
C SER A 32 2.24 8.85 -13.99
N ASP A 33 1.75 9.54 -12.96
CA ASP A 33 2.44 10.62 -12.29
C ASP A 33 3.65 10.09 -11.52
N LYS A 34 4.65 10.97 -11.31
CA LYS A 34 5.82 10.66 -10.50
C LYS A 34 5.40 10.15 -9.12
N ILE A 35 6.07 9.10 -8.63
CA ILE A 35 5.75 8.49 -7.33
C ILE A 35 5.75 9.53 -6.19
N GLY A 36 6.66 10.50 -6.22
CA GLY A 36 6.71 11.58 -5.23
C GLY A 36 5.45 12.45 -5.20
N ALA A 37 4.85 12.74 -6.35
CA ALA A 37 3.59 13.49 -6.42
C ALA A 37 2.43 12.66 -5.85
N ARG A 38 2.42 11.35 -6.11
CA ARG A 38 1.41 10.41 -5.59
C ARG A 38 1.52 10.21 -4.08
N ILE A 39 2.74 10.08 -3.56
CA ILE A 39 3.00 10.03 -2.11
C ILE A 39 2.47 11.31 -1.46
N ARG A 40 2.82 12.49 -2.01
CA ARG A 40 2.38 13.78 -1.46
C ARG A 40 0.85 13.92 -1.47
N ARG A 41 0.15 13.42 -2.51
CA ARG A 41 -1.31 13.35 -2.54
C ARG A 41 -1.85 12.43 -1.44
N ALA A 42 -1.31 11.22 -1.32
CA ALA A 42 -1.73 10.28 -0.28
C ALA A 42 -1.52 10.85 1.14
N GLU A 43 -0.42 11.58 1.37
CA GLU A 43 -0.19 12.30 2.62
C GLU A 43 -1.20 13.44 2.83
N THR A 44 -1.54 14.18 1.78
CA THR A 44 -2.55 15.25 1.82
C THR A 44 -3.95 14.71 2.11
N ASP A 45 -4.30 13.57 1.52
CA ASP A 45 -5.52 12.80 1.78
C ASP A 45 -5.53 12.17 3.19
N ARG A 46 -4.48 12.38 4.00
CA ARG A 46 -4.30 11.80 5.35
C ARG A 46 -4.45 10.28 5.35
N VAL A 47 -3.92 9.64 4.31
CA VAL A 47 -3.93 8.18 4.21
C VAL A 47 -2.99 7.62 5.28
N HIS A 48 -3.55 6.86 6.22
CA HIS A 48 -2.81 6.30 7.34
C HIS A 48 -1.71 5.34 6.89
N THR A 49 -1.97 4.51 5.86
CA THR A 49 -1.00 3.52 5.35
C THR A 49 -0.90 3.60 3.83
N ILE A 50 0.30 3.85 3.33
CA ILE A 50 0.63 3.97 1.92
C ILE A 50 1.43 2.72 1.51
N LEU A 51 0.88 1.98 0.54
CA LEU A 51 1.51 0.78 -0.02
C LEU A 51 2.17 1.16 -1.35
N LEU A 52 3.48 0.93 -1.44
CA LEU A 52 4.33 1.20 -2.59
C LEU A 52 4.74 -0.13 -3.25
N ILE A 53 4.61 -0.20 -4.58
CA ILE A 53 5.00 -1.39 -5.35
C ILE A 53 5.98 -0.98 -6.43
N GLY A 54 7.27 -1.21 -6.19
CA GLY A 54 8.31 -1.07 -7.20
C GLY A 54 8.45 -2.33 -8.05
N GLN A 55 9.20 -2.22 -9.14
CA GLN A 55 9.57 -3.37 -9.98
C GLN A 55 10.35 -4.41 -9.17
N ARG A 56 11.35 -3.96 -8.40
CA ARG A 56 12.15 -4.83 -7.52
C ARG A 56 11.30 -5.53 -6.46
N GLU A 57 10.35 -4.82 -5.89
CA GLU A 57 9.46 -5.37 -4.87
C GLU A 57 8.51 -6.40 -5.49
N GLN A 58 7.95 -6.12 -6.67
CA GLN A 58 7.11 -7.07 -7.40
C GLN A 58 7.85 -8.36 -7.75
N GLU A 59 9.08 -8.26 -8.26
CA GLU A 59 9.93 -9.42 -8.57
C GLU A 59 10.24 -10.25 -7.33
N ALA A 60 10.45 -9.59 -6.18
CA ALA A 60 10.67 -10.25 -4.90
C ALA A 60 9.38 -10.71 -4.18
N GLY A 61 8.19 -10.39 -4.70
CA GLY A 61 6.91 -10.65 -4.02
C GLY A 61 6.67 -9.78 -2.76
N ASN A 62 7.40 -8.68 -2.64
CA ASN A 62 7.37 -7.76 -1.52
C ASN A 62 6.53 -6.51 -1.82
N LEU A 63 6.21 -5.76 -0.78
CA LEU A 63 5.56 -4.44 -0.82
C LEU A 63 6.28 -3.54 0.17
N ALA A 64 6.59 -2.32 -0.27
CA ALA A 64 7.08 -1.29 0.64
C ALA A 64 5.90 -0.59 1.31
N VAL A 65 5.97 -0.42 2.63
CA VAL A 65 4.87 0.16 3.40
C VAL A 65 5.36 1.40 4.11
N ARG A 66 4.60 2.48 3.96
CA ARG A 66 4.78 3.71 4.74
C ARG A 66 3.54 3.95 5.56
N GLU A 67 3.71 4.40 6.78
CA GLU A 67 2.62 4.72 7.68
C GLU A 67 2.74 6.17 8.13
N HIS A 68 1.64 6.91 8.04
CA HIS A 68 1.59 8.30 8.43
C HIS A 68 1.85 8.40 9.95
N GLY A 69 2.85 9.17 10.34
CA GLY A 69 3.28 9.33 11.73
C GLY A 69 4.34 8.33 12.21
N LYS A 70 4.39 7.10 11.64
CA LYS A 70 5.42 6.10 11.96
C LYS A 70 6.62 6.12 11.01
N GLY A 71 6.44 6.64 9.79
CA GLY A 71 7.49 6.70 8.78
C GLY A 71 7.50 5.49 7.85
N ASP A 72 8.68 5.17 7.32
CA ASP A 72 8.86 4.02 6.42
C ASP A 72 9.04 2.74 7.23
N LEU A 73 8.17 1.75 6.97
CA LEU A 73 8.20 0.44 7.65
C LEU A 73 9.05 -0.58 6.87
N GLY A 74 9.64 -0.18 5.74
CA GLY A 74 10.43 -1.02 4.86
C GLY A 74 9.62 -1.89 3.91
N ALA A 75 10.33 -2.72 3.15
CA ALA A 75 9.76 -3.70 2.25
C ALA A 75 9.58 -5.05 2.94
N LYS A 76 8.37 -5.59 2.87
CA LYS A 76 7.98 -6.87 3.47
C LYS A 76 7.17 -7.70 2.49
N PRO A 77 7.06 -9.02 2.68
CA PRO A 77 6.20 -9.87 1.86
C PRO A 77 4.77 -9.36 1.87
N ARG A 78 4.10 -9.40 0.70
CA ARG A 78 2.72 -8.90 0.57
C ARG A 78 1.74 -9.55 1.55
N ASP A 79 1.91 -10.84 1.82
CA ASP A 79 1.11 -11.61 2.78
C ASP A 79 1.29 -11.10 4.21
N GLU A 80 2.52 -10.79 4.61
CA GLU A 80 2.80 -10.25 5.94
C GLU A 80 2.19 -8.86 6.12
N ILE A 81 2.27 -8.02 5.08
CA ILE A 81 1.62 -6.71 5.07
C ILE A 81 0.11 -6.85 5.21
N LEU A 82 -0.50 -7.76 4.46
CA LEU A 82 -1.93 -8.02 4.51
C LEU A 82 -2.35 -8.47 5.91
N ALA A 83 -1.69 -9.48 6.47
CA ALA A 83 -1.97 -9.99 7.79
C ALA A 83 -1.79 -8.91 8.88
N GLY A 84 -0.72 -8.10 8.77
CA GLY A 84 -0.44 -7.00 9.68
C GLY A 84 -1.50 -5.90 9.62
N LEU A 85 -1.90 -5.47 8.42
CA LEU A 85 -2.98 -4.48 8.23
C LEU A 85 -4.31 -4.99 8.77
N LEU A 86 -4.66 -6.25 8.46
CA LEU A 86 -5.90 -6.86 8.93
C LEU A 86 -5.95 -6.95 10.45
N ASN A 87 -4.84 -7.34 11.08
CA ASN A 87 -4.75 -7.37 12.54
C ASN A 87 -4.88 -5.96 13.11
N LYS A 88 -4.15 -4.97 12.60
CA LYS A 88 -4.25 -3.57 13.06
C LYS A 88 -5.68 -3.02 12.97
N ILE A 89 -6.36 -3.29 11.87
CA ILE A 89 -7.74 -2.85 11.65
C ILE A 89 -8.71 -3.57 12.60
N LYS A 90 -8.52 -4.87 12.83
CA LYS A 90 -9.32 -5.66 13.77
C LYS A 90 -9.11 -5.23 15.23
N THR A 91 -7.88 -4.93 15.62
CA THR A 91 -7.56 -4.55 17.02
C THR A 91 -7.89 -3.09 17.35
N ARG A 92 -8.40 -2.29 16.40
CA ARG A 92 -8.71 -0.86 16.61
C ARG A 92 -7.55 -0.07 17.24
N GLU A 93 -6.31 -0.47 16.97
CA GLU A 93 -5.12 0.29 17.40
C GLU A 93 -4.95 1.50 16.47
N GLY A 94 -5.76 2.53 16.70
CA GLY A 94 -5.80 3.72 15.86
C GLY A 94 -7.03 4.59 16.03
N ALA A 95 -7.55 4.70 17.27
CA ALA A 95 -8.47 5.76 17.68
C ALA A 95 -7.72 6.78 18.53
#